data_AF-A0A944BU64-F1
#
_entry.id   AF-A0A944BU64-F1
#
_cell.length_a   1.000
_cell.length_b   1.000
_cell.length_c   1.000
_cell.angle_alpha   90.00
_cell.angle_beta   90.00
_cell.angle_gamma   90.00
#
_symmetry.space_group_name_H-M   'P 1'
#
loop_
_entity.id
_entity.type
_entity.pdbx_description
1 polymer ?
#
loop_
_entity_poly.entity_id
_entity_poly.type
_entity_poly.pdbx_seq_one_letter_code
_entity_poly.pdbx_strand_id
1 'polypeptide(L)'
;KYYGINPNNNIYTEDDIEGYEKGTFFSISSIMSIASSILGQTDYDSYSSMISTLGDTLSQSLTNPDYIASQYDVVEGKIATEEDEIMIILSSNEEVTDFTLTLLGYFSQSDFMNLIFKFTDDERYDQAKFERAKQIALKELMNKRFTYYPNDTIFKKNNNNSTNSQRPFYYSFKEDSSWNTGLDLKVVGVLKPKEGRMYNSLGSGFYYTPKFTERFINDNIHSEVATFVSDYCEEKNADGYPSGKVELSNSSTSITYGIYYEYSIIYDGEYADDIGFVGSSGSSMAQMLQMMMGSGSSKTFLLSKEAIGASNLPTTIYFYPRTFEEKYLITDYLDIWNSEEDITVKGTVIHAKDRAEIKYSDNLEIVISMINTVIDIVTIALICFTALSLVVSTVMISIITYVSVMERIKEIGIIRALGGRKKDVSHLFNAETFMIGTLSGVFGIAVTYLLQTILNLIIKLNNPMIGMIGNLPWYTALIVILISVLLTTIAGLIPASSAAKKDPVEALRTE
;
A
#
# COMPACT_ATOMS: atom_id res chain seq x y z
N LYS A 1 -10.32 8.93 11.39
CA LYS A 1 -9.83 10.24 10.91
C LYS A 1 -8.38 10.39 11.34
N TYR A 2 -7.52 10.93 10.48
CA TYR A 2 -6.13 11.22 10.77
C TYR A 2 -5.90 12.72 10.60
N TYR A 3 -5.20 13.32 11.55
CA TYR A 3 -5.03 14.78 11.61
C TYR A 3 -3.64 15.26 11.21
N GLY A 4 -2.71 14.34 10.88
CA GLY A 4 -1.35 14.72 10.46
C GLY A 4 -0.52 15.37 11.56
N ILE A 5 -0.88 15.18 12.84
CA ILE A 5 -0.10 15.70 13.95
C ILE A 5 1.24 14.94 14.03
N ASN A 6 2.31 15.65 14.39
CA ASN A 6 3.61 15.05 14.67
C ASN A 6 3.99 15.39 16.12
N PRO A 7 3.66 14.50 17.08
CA PRO A 7 3.88 14.79 18.48
C PRO A 7 5.35 14.59 18.90
N ASN A 8 6.29 14.26 18.01
CA ASN A 8 7.68 13.96 18.37
C ASN A 8 8.40 15.16 19.01
N ASN A 9 7.99 16.38 18.69
CA ASN A 9 8.51 17.59 19.34
C ASN A 9 8.00 17.76 20.77
N ASN A 10 6.82 17.20 21.07
CA ASN A 10 6.07 17.39 22.32
C ASN A 10 6.18 16.20 23.27
N ILE A 11 6.51 15.02 22.76
CA ILE A 11 6.69 13.80 23.55
C ILE A 11 8.17 13.66 23.90
N TYR A 12 8.42 13.49 25.19
CA TYR A 12 9.73 13.33 25.78
C TYR A 12 9.87 11.92 26.33
N THR A 13 11.06 11.35 26.19
CA THR A 13 11.41 10.03 26.71
C THR A 13 12.80 10.10 27.32
N GLU A 14 13.04 9.26 28.31
CA GLU A 14 14.36 9.10 28.91
C GLU A 14 15.32 8.48 27.90
N ASP A 15 16.51 9.06 27.73
CA ASP A 15 17.57 8.49 26.89
C ASP A 15 18.96 8.70 27.52
N ASP A 16 19.89 7.77 27.26
CA ASP A 16 21.26 7.79 27.81
C ASP A 16 22.22 8.27 26.72
N ILE A 17 22.28 9.60 26.57
CA ILE A 17 23.11 10.32 25.60
C ILE A 17 24.38 10.82 26.29
N GLU A 18 25.54 10.55 25.70
CA GLU A 18 26.82 10.95 26.29
C GLU A 18 26.95 12.48 26.35
N GLY A 19 27.38 13.00 27.51
CA GLY A 19 27.47 14.43 27.79
C GLY A 19 26.29 15.00 28.59
N TYR A 20 25.25 14.19 28.85
CA TYR A 20 24.11 14.57 29.68
C TYR A 20 24.00 13.70 30.94
N GLU A 21 23.22 14.17 31.92
CA GLU A 21 22.96 13.39 33.13
C GLU A 21 22.08 12.19 32.81
N LYS A 22 22.40 11.04 33.38
CA LYS A 22 21.60 9.83 33.22
C LYS A 22 20.18 10.06 33.75
N GLY A 23 19.18 9.68 32.95
CA GLY A 23 17.78 9.93 33.28
C GLY A 23 17.22 11.22 32.73
N THR A 24 17.96 11.94 31.89
CA THR A 24 17.46 13.14 31.20
C THR A 24 16.39 12.76 30.17
N PHE A 25 15.31 13.51 30.16
CA PHE A 25 14.23 13.37 29.19
C PHE A 25 14.48 14.28 27.99
N PHE A 26 14.48 13.70 26.80
CA PHE A 26 14.68 14.39 25.54
C PHE A 26 13.44 14.26 24.67
N SER A 27 13.14 15.28 23.88
CA SER A 27 12.10 15.15 22.87
C SER A 27 12.52 14.12 21.83
N ILE A 28 11.57 13.36 21.30
CA ILE A 28 11.84 12.34 20.28
C ILE A 28 12.52 12.95 19.05
N SER A 29 12.09 14.14 18.63
CA SER A 29 12.74 14.88 17.52
C SER A 29 14.21 15.21 17.81
N SER A 30 14.56 15.47 19.06
CA SER A 30 15.94 15.76 19.45
C SER A 30 16.81 14.50 19.50
N ILE A 31 16.27 13.37 19.95
CA ILE A 31 16.95 12.07 19.86
C ILE A 31 17.26 11.75 18.40
N MET A 32 16.31 11.96 17.48
CA MET A 32 16.53 11.77 16.04
C MET A 32 17.63 12.69 15.49
N SER A 33 17.64 13.95 15.91
CA SER A 33 18.64 14.92 15.47
C SER A 33 20.03 14.56 16.00
N ILE A 34 20.13 14.22 17.29
CA ILE A 34 21.36 13.77 17.95
C ILE A 34 21.89 12.49 17.28
N ALA A 35 21.04 11.50 17.02
CA ALA A 35 21.42 10.27 16.31
C ALA A 35 21.94 10.57 14.89
N SER A 36 21.29 11.49 14.17
CA SER A 36 21.79 11.95 12.86
C SER A 36 23.15 12.64 12.96
N SER A 37 23.37 13.46 13.98
CA SER A 37 24.63 14.18 14.17
C SER A 37 25.76 13.27 14.63
N ILE A 38 25.49 12.28 15.48
CA ILE A 38 26.46 11.22 15.82
C ILE A 38 26.96 10.54 14.54
N LEU A 39 26.05 10.13 13.65
CA LEU A 39 26.46 9.54 12.37
C LEU A 39 27.26 10.50 11.51
N GLY A 40 26.88 11.78 11.48
CA GLY A 40 27.59 12.83 10.74
C GLY A 40 29.04 13.06 11.20
N GLN A 41 29.36 12.74 12.46
CA GLN A 41 30.72 12.82 13.01
C GLN A 41 31.55 11.55 12.77
N THR A 42 31.00 10.56 12.05
CA THR A 42 31.66 9.26 11.81
C THR A 42 31.84 8.99 10.32
N ASP A 43 32.51 7.89 9.99
CA ASP A 43 32.58 7.36 8.62
C ASP A 43 31.20 6.99 8.03
N TYR A 44 30.14 7.03 8.85
CA TYR A 44 28.76 6.75 8.47
C TYR A 44 27.92 7.99 8.16
N ASP A 45 28.52 9.16 7.90
CA ASP A 45 27.78 10.40 7.59
C ASP A 45 26.74 10.21 6.47
N SER A 46 27.04 9.39 5.46
CA SER A 46 26.08 9.05 4.39
C SER A 46 24.75 8.46 4.89
N TYR A 47 24.74 7.82 6.07
CA TYR A 47 23.56 7.25 6.72
C TYR A 47 22.82 8.25 7.62
N SER A 48 23.39 9.43 7.91
CA SER A 48 22.73 10.47 8.73
C SER A 48 21.38 10.90 8.12
N SER A 49 21.35 11.02 6.79
CA SER A 49 20.14 11.33 6.03
C SER A 49 19.03 10.28 6.21
N MET A 50 19.39 9.01 6.39
CA MET A 50 18.41 7.93 6.58
C MET A 50 17.66 8.08 7.89
N ILE A 51 18.33 8.51 8.97
CA ILE A 51 17.69 8.77 10.26
C ILE A 51 16.58 9.82 10.13
N SER A 52 16.84 10.89 9.36
CA SER A 52 15.84 11.93 9.10
C SER A 52 14.63 11.43 8.30
N THR A 53 14.77 10.34 7.55
CA THR A 53 13.69 9.73 6.76
C THR A 53 12.86 8.70 7.52
N LEU A 54 13.27 8.26 8.72
CA LEU A 54 12.51 7.33 9.58
C LEU A 54 11.31 8.01 10.29
N GLY A 55 10.74 9.02 9.65
CA GLY A 55 10.14 10.25 10.19
C GLY A 55 8.97 10.18 11.17
N ASP A 56 8.43 9.01 11.53
CA ASP A 56 7.32 8.91 12.48
C ASP A 56 7.47 7.67 13.37
N THR A 57 8.06 7.84 14.56
CA THR A 57 8.23 6.76 15.54
C THR A 57 6.93 6.43 16.29
N LEU A 58 6.05 7.42 16.46
CA LEU A 58 4.69 7.26 16.96
C LEU A 58 3.64 7.66 15.92
N SER A 59 2.64 6.80 15.75
CA SER A 59 1.54 7.01 14.80
C SER A 59 0.18 7.00 15.49
N GLN A 60 -0.82 7.63 14.88
CA GLN A 60 -2.19 7.54 15.39
C GLN A 60 -2.80 6.17 15.08
N SER A 61 -3.44 5.54 16.08
CA SER A 61 -4.24 4.33 15.88
C SER A 61 -5.60 4.60 15.21
N LEU A 62 -6.28 3.50 14.83
CA LEU A 62 -7.62 3.54 14.26
C LEU A 62 -8.66 3.94 15.30
N THR A 63 -9.74 4.57 14.83
CA THR A 63 -10.83 5.06 15.68
C THR A 63 -11.70 3.95 16.28
N ASN A 64 -11.62 2.72 15.77
CA ASN A 64 -12.46 1.60 16.21
C ASN A 64 -11.61 0.49 16.85
N PRO A 65 -11.59 0.36 18.20
CA PRO A 65 -10.87 -0.68 18.90
C PRO A 65 -11.32 -2.11 18.54
N ASP A 66 -12.61 -2.33 18.27
CA ASP A 66 -13.13 -3.66 17.89
C ASP A 66 -12.56 -4.11 16.54
N TYR A 67 -12.37 -3.17 15.62
CA TYR A 67 -11.74 -3.47 14.33
C TYR A 67 -10.26 -3.85 14.51
N ILE A 68 -9.55 -3.19 15.43
CA ILE A 68 -8.18 -3.57 15.82
C ILE A 68 -8.20 -4.98 16.44
N ALA A 69 -9.07 -5.24 17.42
CA ALA A 69 -9.22 -6.56 18.05
C ALA A 69 -9.57 -7.67 17.04
N SER A 70 -10.24 -7.34 15.93
CA SER A 70 -10.55 -8.31 14.87
C SER A 70 -9.29 -8.77 14.10
N GLN A 71 -8.24 -7.94 14.04
CA GLN A 71 -7.03 -8.18 13.23
C GLN A 71 -5.80 -8.55 14.06
N TYR A 72 -5.75 -8.15 15.32
CA TYR A 72 -4.60 -8.35 16.19
C TYR A 72 -4.98 -9.15 17.43
N ASP A 73 -4.05 -9.98 17.89
CA ASP A 73 -4.08 -10.64 19.18
C ASP A 73 -3.29 -9.81 20.20
N VAL A 74 -3.81 -9.71 21.42
CA VAL A 74 -3.10 -9.06 22.52
C VAL A 74 -2.10 -10.05 23.11
N VAL A 75 -0.81 -9.75 22.99
CA VAL A 75 0.29 -10.53 23.57
C VAL A 75 0.42 -10.20 25.05
N GLU A 76 0.37 -8.90 25.37
CA GLU A 76 0.51 -8.39 26.73
C GLU A 76 -0.37 -7.15 26.93
N GLY A 77 -0.92 -6.99 28.14
CA GLY A 77 -1.70 -5.81 28.51
C GLY A 77 -3.09 -5.74 27.84
N LYS A 78 -3.42 -4.59 27.24
CA LYS A 78 -4.70 -4.31 26.58
C LYS A 78 -4.55 -3.39 25.37
N ILE A 79 -5.60 -3.30 24.54
CA ILE A 79 -5.69 -2.30 23.47
C ILE A 79 -5.84 -0.91 24.10
N ALA A 80 -5.05 0.07 23.65
CA ALA A 80 -5.10 1.44 24.14
C ALA A 80 -6.40 2.14 23.71
N THR A 81 -7.09 2.79 24.64
CA THR A 81 -8.35 3.52 24.39
C THR A 81 -8.42 4.90 25.03
N GLU A 82 -7.56 5.20 26.00
CA GLU A 82 -7.52 6.50 26.70
C GLU A 82 -6.46 7.45 26.14
N GLU A 83 -6.53 8.73 26.52
CA GLU A 83 -5.63 9.78 26.02
C GLU A 83 -4.19 9.64 26.52
N ASP A 84 -3.97 8.95 27.63
CA ASP A 84 -2.66 8.72 28.26
C ASP A 84 -2.07 7.34 27.92
N GLU A 85 -2.60 6.67 26.89
CA GLU A 85 -2.26 5.29 26.55
C GLU A 85 -1.59 5.18 25.18
N ILE A 86 -0.52 4.39 25.13
CA ILE A 86 0.19 3.96 23.93
C ILE A 86 0.09 2.44 23.84
N MET A 87 -0.06 1.91 22.64
CA MET A 87 0.07 0.48 22.36
C MET A 87 1.14 0.22 21.32
N ILE A 88 1.72 -0.97 21.36
CA ILE A 88 2.78 -1.41 20.45
C ILE A 88 2.19 -2.46 19.52
N ILE A 89 2.51 -2.37 18.24
CA ILE A 89 2.19 -3.41 17.26
C ILE A 89 3.49 -4.04 16.78
N LEU A 90 3.57 -5.36 16.95
CA LEU A 90 4.69 -6.17 16.49
C LEU A 90 4.54 -6.49 15.00
N SER A 91 5.67 -6.72 14.32
CA SER A 91 5.67 -7.32 12.99
C SER A 91 5.23 -8.79 13.04
N SER A 92 5.03 -9.41 11.88
CA SER A 92 4.76 -10.85 11.78
C SER A 92 5.87 -11.72 12.38
N ASN A 93 7.08 -11.17 12.54
CA ASN A 93 8.22 -11.83 13.19
C ASN A 93 8.27 -11.56 14.71
N GLU A 94 7.21 -10.97 15.28
CA GLU A 94 7.10 -10.62 16.71
C GLU A 94 8.10 -9.56 17.17
N GLU A 95 8.58 -8.71 16.26
CA GLU A 95 9.57 -7.68 16.55
C GLU A 95 9.08 -6.29 16.13
N VAL A 96 9.49 -5.27 16.91
CA VAL A 96 9.53 -3.86 16.46
C VAL A 96 10.92 -3.60 15.88
N THR A 97 11.00 -2.73 14.89
CA THR A 97 12.27 -2.33 14.27
C THR A 97 13.27 -1.78 15.30
N ASP A 98 14.49 -2.33 15.29
CA ASP A 98 15.58 -1.93 16.20
C ASP A 98 15.81 -0.40 16.15
N PHE A 99 15.74 0.21 14.97
CA PHE A 99 15.83 1.68 14.80
C PHE A 99 14.72 2.44 15.53
N THR A 100 13.47 1.95 15.51
CA THR A 100 12.37 2.60 16.22
C THR A 100 12.56 2.53 17.72
N LEU A 101 13.09 1.41 18.22
CA LEU A 101 13.44 1.27 19.64
C LEU A 101 14.56 2.26 20.02
N THR A 102 15.59 2.42 19.17
CA THR A 102 16.61 3.45 19.40
C THR A 102 16.00 4.84 19.50
N LEU A 103 15.19 5.23 18.51
CA LEU A 103 14.64 6.59 18.44
C LEU A 103 13.60 6.90 19.54
N LEU A 104 13.19 5.90 20.30
CA LEU A 104 12.34 6.03 21.48
C LEU A 104 13.11 5.91 22.80
N GLY A 105 14.45 5.86 22.74
CA GLY A 105 15.35 5.82 23.89
C GLY A 105 15.46 4.44 24.56
N TYR A 106 15.12 3.34 23.88
CA TYR A 106 15.31 1.98 24.44
C TYR A 106 16.75 1.49 24.34
N PHE A 107 17.55 2.08 23.47
CA PHE A 107 18.95 1.74 23.25
C PHE A 107 19.82 2.94 23.57
N SER A 108 20.90 2.72 24.31
CA SER A 108 21.87 3.79 24.59
C SER A 108 22.56 4.25 23.32
N GLN A 109 23.21 5.42 23.36
CA GLN A 109 24.09 5.88 22.27
C GLN A 109 25.07 4.80 21.80
N SER A 110 25.65 4.02 22.73
CA SER A 110 26.59 2.95 22.40
C SER A 110 25.94 1.74 21.73
N ASP A 111 24.67 1.47 22.03
CA ASP A 111 23.89 0.39 21.42
C ASP A 111 23.41 0.79 20.03
N PHE A 112 23.06 2.07 19.84
CA PHE A 112 22.78 2.64 18.53
C PHE A 112 23.98 2.48 17.58
N MET A 113 25.18 2.83 18.02
CA MET A 113 26.38 2.64 17.19
C MET A 113 26.63 1.16 16.88
N ASN A 114 26.39 0.26 17.84
CA ASN A 114 26.49 -1.17 17.60
C ASN A 114 25.44 -1.68 16.58
N LEU A 115 24.24 -1.10 16.56
CA LEU A 115 23.24 -1.34 15.52
C LEU A 115 23.71 -0.87 14.14
N ILE A 116 24.38 0.29 14.06
CA ILE A 116 24.96 0.79 12.81
C ILE A 116 26.06 -0.17 12.32
N PHE A 117 26.95 -0.62 13.21
CA PHE A 117 27.99 -1.61 12.86
C PHE A 117 27.38 -2.90 12.30
N LYS A 118 26.30 -3.40 12.90
CA LYS A 118 25.54 -4.55 12.38
C LYS A 118 25.00 -4.29 10.98
N PHE A 119 24.45 -3.10 10.74
CA PHE A 119 23.84 -2.75 9.46
C PHE A 119 24.87 -2.59 8.34
N THR A 120 26.07 -2.10 8.67
CA THR A 120 27.16 -1.87 7.71
C THR A 120 28.16 -3.02 7.61
N ASP A 121 27.90 -4.15 8.28
CA ASP A 121 28.82 -5.31 8.35
C ASP A 121 30.23 -4.93 8.84
N ASP A 122 30.29 -4.05 9.84
CA ASP A 122 31.55 -3.56 10.41
C ASP A 122 32.09 -4.53 11.48
N GLU A 123 33.42 -4.73 11.50
CA GLU A 123 34.09 -5.64 12.43
C GLU A 123 33.92 -5.26 13.91
N ARG A 124 33.56 -4.00 14.20
CA ARG A 124 33.26 -3.52 15.56
C ARG A 124 31.92 -4.00 16.11
N TYR A 125 31.10 -4.68 15.30
CA TYR A 125 29.82 -5.22 15.75
C TYR A 125 30.00 -6.28 16.84
N ASP A 126 29.43 -6.02 18.02
CA ASP A 126 29.34 -6.96 19.12
C ASP A 126 27.92 -7.52 19.23
N GLN A 127 27.74 -8.73 18.69
CA GLN A 127 26.48 -9.45 18.74
C GLN A 127 26.02 -9.75 20.17
N ALA A 128 26.92 -10.15 21.07
CA ALA A 128 26.54 -10.54 22.42
C ALA A 128 26.07 -9.32 23.23
N LYS A 129 26.74 -8.17 23.05
CA LYS A 129 26.31 -6.90 23.63
C LYS A 129 24.93 -6.48 23.08
N PHE A 130 24.74 -6.54 21.77
CA PHE A 130 23.48 -6.11 21.14
C PHE A 130 22.29 -6.98 21.56
N GLU A 131 22.44 -8.31 21.55
CA GLU A 131 21.37 -9.22 21.97
C GLU A 131 20.99 -9.02 23.45
N ARG A 132 21.97 -8.70 24.29
CA ARG A 132 21.70 -8.35 25.70
C ARG A 132 20.90 -7.04 25.81
N ALA A 133 21.29 -6.00 25.06
CA ALA A 133 20.57 -4.73 25.03
C ALA A 133 19.13 -4.94 24.55
N LYS A 134 18.93 -5.72 23.48
CA LYS A 134 17.61 -6.08 22.94
C LYS A 134 16.72 -6.78 23.97
N GLN A 135 17.27 -7.75 24.71
CA GLN A 135 16.53 -8.42 25.79
C GLN A 135 16.12 -7.48 26.93
N ILE A 136 16.94 -6.48 27.26
CA ILE A 136 16.60 -5.47 28.27
C ILE A 136 15.48 -4.57 27.74
N ALA A 137 15.65 -4.05 26.52
CA ALA A 137 14.63 -3.22 25.86
C ALA A 137 13.26 -3.92 25.82
N LEU A 138 13.22 -5.20 25.44
CA LEU A 138 11.97 -5.99 25.41
C LEU A 138 11.29 -6.11 26.78
N LYS A 139 12.06 -6.22 27.87
CA LYS A 139 11.53 -6.26 29.25
C LYS A 139 11.05 -4.90 29.74
N GLU A 140 11.61 -3.83 29.19
CA GLU A 140 11.29 -2.45 29.56
C GLU A 140 10.20 -1.82 28.67
N LEU A 141 9.78 -2.48 27.58
CA LEU A 141 8.73 -1.99 26.65
C LEU A 141 7.50 -1.44 27.37
N MET A 142 6.99 -2.17 28.35
CA MET A 142 5.79 -1.78 29.10
C MET A 142 6.05 -0.74 30.19
N ASN A 143 7.31 -0.59 30.63
CA ASN A 143 7.70 0.27 31.75
C ASN A 143 8.31 1.61 31.32
N LYS A 144 8.63 1.75 30.02
CA LYS A 144 9.15 3.01 29.48
C LYS A 144 8.13 4.12 29.67
N ARG A 145 8.62 5.29 30.08
CA ARG A 145 7.80 6.48 30.32
C ARG A 145 7.98 7.46 29.18
N PHE A 146 6.85 7.92 28.67
CA PHE A 146 6.77 9.02 27.73
C PHE A 146 5.98 10.15 28.39
N THR A 147 6.40 11.40 28.23
CA THR A 147 5.67 12.54 28.80
C THR A 147 5.39 13.55 27.69
N TYR A 148 4.11 13.88 27.51
CA TYR A 148 3.65 14.89 26.56
C TYR A 148 3.60 16.27 27.22
N TYR A 149 4.15 17.27 26.53
CA TYR A 149 4.08 18.68 26.91
C TYR A 149 3.40 19.53 25.83
N PRO A 150 2.45 20.41 26.20
CA PRO A 150 1.85 21.36 25.26
C PRO A 150 2.85 22.34 24.65
N ASN A 151 2.51 22.90 23.49
CA ASN A 151 3.35 23.81 22.73
C ASN A 151 3.83 25.01 23.54
N ASP A 152 2.95 25.65 24.32
CA ASP A 152 3.32 26.83 25.13
C ASP A 152 4.30 26.49 26.28
N THR A 153 4.49 25.21 26.59
CA THR A 153 5.49 24.75 27.55
C THR A 153 6.87 24.69 26.90
N ILE A 154 6.95 24.06 25.72
CA ILE A 154 8.20 23.72 25.03
C ILE A 154 8.69 24.81 24.05
N PHE A 155 7.80 25.65 23.57
CA PHE A 155 8.11 26.81 22.72
C PHE A 155 7.98 28.10 23.53
N LYS A 156 9.02 28.93 23.53
CA LYS A 156 9.01 30.26 24.13
C LYS A 156 9.28 31.30 23.07
N LYS A 157 8.37 32.26 22.93
CA LYS A 157 8.50 33.33 21.95
C LYS A 157 9.76 34.15 22.20
N ASN A 158 10.53 34.41 21.15
CA ASN A 158 11.64 35.33 21.21
C ASN A 158 11.08 36.77 21.17
N ASN A 159 11.42 37.56 22.18
CA ASN A 159 11.00 38.96 22.30
C ASN A 159 12.16 39.93 21.98
N ASN A 160 13.28 39.44 21.48
CA ASN A 160 14.46 40.23 21.19
C ASN A 160 14.41 40.82 19.77
N ASN A 161 14.04 42.09 19.65
CA ASN A 161 13.80 42.80 18.39
C ASN A 161 14.95 42.72 17.35
N SER A 162 16.20 42.47 17.74
CA SER A 162 17.33 42.34 16.81
C SER A 162 17.44 40.97 16.13
N THR A 163 16.91 39.90 16.75
CA THR A 163 17.03 38.50 16.27
C THR A 163 15.67 37.85 16.00
N ASN A 164 14.56 38.48 16.39
CA ASN A 164 13.20 37.99 16.17
C ASN A 164 12.91 37.62 14.72
N SER A 165 13.42 38.39 13.75
CA SER A 165 13.22 38.10 12.32
C SER A 165 13.90 36.81 11.85
N GLN A 166 14.94 36.35 12.56
CA GLN A 166 15.71 35.15 12.23
C GLN A 166 15.38 33.96 13.12
N ARG A 167 14.97 34.20 14.39
CA ARG A 167 14.61 33.16 15.37
C ARG A 167 13.37 33.60 16.15
N PRO A 168 12.15 33.27 15.70
CA PRO A 168 10.91 33.74 16.34
C PRO A 168 10.59 33.02 17.65
N PHE A 169 11.07 31.79 17.83
CA PHE A 169 10.83 30.98 19.03
C PHE A 169 12.11 30.25 19.48
N TYR A 170 12.23 30.07 20.78
CA TYR A 170 13.12 29.11 21.42
C TYR A 170 12.38 27.80 21.63
N TYR A 171 13.03 26.69 21.29
CA TYR A 171 12.53 25.34 21.53
C TYR A 171 13.40 24.65 22.58
N SER A 172 12.78 24.11 23.61
CA SER A 172 13.45 23.28 24.60
C SER A 172 13.48 21.84 24.09
N PHE A 173 14.66 21.29 23.83
CA PHE A 173 14.82 19.92 23.34
C PHE A 173 14.93 18.87 24.45
N LYS A 174 15.24 19.33 25.67
CA LYS A 174 15.27 18.53 26.89
C LYS A 174 14.24 19.06 27.89
N GLU A 175 13.76 18.18 28.75
CA GLU A 175 12.83 18.53 29.81
C GLU A 175 13.46 19.51 30.82
N ASP A 176 12.66 20.46 31.30
CA ASP A 176 13.04 21.38 32.36
C ASP A 176 12.27 21.01 33.64
N SER A 177 13.00 20.86 34.75
CA SER A 177 12.44 20.53 36.08
C SER A 177 11.34 21.48 36.58
N SER A 178 11.20 22.68 35.99
CA SER A 178 10.16 23.65 36.32
C SER A 178 8.80 23.35 35.70
N TRP A 179 8.72 22.44 34.73
CA TRP A 179 7.48 22.11 34.03
C TRP A 179 6.56 21.25 34.90
N ASN A 180 5.27 21.58 34.92
CA ASN A 180 4.23 20.85 35.67
C ASN A 180 2.98 20.54 34.83
N THR A 181 3.03 20.80 33.53
CA THR A 181 1.93 20.67 32.56
C THR A 181 1.96 19.33 31.81
N GLY A 182 2.87 18.43 32.18
CA GLY A 182 3.10 17.17 31.48
C GLY A 182 1.99 16.14 31.67
N LEU A 183 1.67 15.40 30.60
CA LEU A 183 0.82 14.21 30.63
C LEU A 183 1.69 12.96 30.43
N ASP A 184 1.71 12.07 31.42
CA ASP A 184 2.44 10.80 31.32
C ASP A 184 1.69 9.82 30.43
N LEU A 185 2.28 9.50 29.28
CA LEU A 185 1.81 8.48 28.35
C LEU A 185 2.42 7.11 28.72
N LYS A 186 1.56 6.11 28.89
CA LYS A 186 1.93 4.77 29.35
C LYS A 186 1.76 3.76 28.23
N VAL A 187 2.72 2.86 28.08
CA VAL A 187 2.55 1.69 27.23
C VAL A 187 1.65 0.68 27.93
N VAL A 188 0.44 0.46 27.40
CA VAL A 188 -0.59 -0.39 28.05
C VAL A 188 -0.82 -1.73 27.39
N GLY A 189 -0.24 -1.97 26.21
CA GLY A 189 -0.27 -3.29 25.61
C GLY A 189 0.57 -3.48 24.36
N VAL A 190 0.87 -4.74 24.10
CA VAL A 190 1.63 -5.23 22.95
C VAL A 190 0.74 -6.16 22.13
N LEU A 191 0.59 -5.87 20.86
CA LEU A 191 -0.31 -6.55 19.93
C LEU A 191 0.48 -7.23 18.81
N LYS A 192 0.01 -8.38 18.37
CA LYS A 192 0.56 -9.18 17.26
C LYS A 192 -0.50 -9.35 16.17
N PRO A 193 -0.15 -9.25 14.88
CA PRO A 193 -1.07 -9.60 13.79
C PRO A 193 -1.54 -11.06 13.88
N LYS A 194 -2.84 -11.30 13.69
CA LYS A 194 -3.41 -12.66 13.66
C LYS A 194 -2.84 -13.48 12.50
N GLU A 195 -2.57 -14.77 12.74
CA GLU A 195 -2.04 -15.68 11.72
C GLU A 195 -2.99 -15.84 10.51
N GLY A 196 -2.41 -16.05 9.33
CA GLY A 196 -3.16 -16.27 8.08
C GLY A 196 -3.73 -15.00 7.42
N ARG A 197 -3.42 -13.80 7.93
CA ARG A 197 -3.80 -12.54 7.30
C ARG A 197 -2.67 -12.01 6.40
N MET A 198 -3.03 -11.71 5.14
CA MET A 198 -2.12 -11.10 4.16
C MET A 198 -2.11 -9.56 4.21
N TYR A 199 -3.09 -8.95 4.90
CA TYR A 199 -3.25 -7.50 4.97
C TYR A 199 -3.56 -7.08 6.41
N ASN A 200 -2.77 -6.14 6.93
CA ASN A 200 -2.86 -5.61 8.28
C ASN A 200 -3.21 -4.12 8.21
N SER A 201 -4.15 -3.66 9.04
CA SER A 201 -4.58 -2.26 9.02
C SER A 201 -3.58 -1.27 9.64
N LEU A 202 -2.69 -1.77 10.49
CA LEU A 202 -1.63 -1.05 11.19
C LEU A 202 -0.29 -1.81 11.01
N GLY A 203 0.78 -1.08 10.74
CA GLY A 203 2.14 -1.61 10.64
C GLY A 203 2.73 -1.89 12.02
N SER A 204 3.97 -2.39 12.04
CA SER A 204 4.71 -2.49 13.30
C SER A 204 5.16 -1.09 13.75
N GLY A 205 5.03 -0.79 15.04
CA GLY A 205 5.38 0.51 15.60
C GLY A 205 4.62 0.86 16.88
N PHE A 206 4.78 2.10 17.34
CA PHE A 206 4.11 2.63 18.53
C PHE A 206 2.91 3.50 18.11
N TYR A 207 1.79 3.31 18.80
CA TYR A 207 0.53 3.93 18.44
C TYR A 207 -0.14 4.66 19.62
N TYR A 208 -0.41 5.95 19.46
CA TYR A 208 -1.26 6.73 20.37
C TYR A 208 -2.73 6.66 19.94
N THR A 209 -3.64 6.99 20.87
CA THR A 209 -5.08 6.91 20.62
C THR A 209 -5.62 8.16 19.89
N PRO A 210 -6.78 8.06 19.20
CA PRO A 210 -7.44 9.25 18.67
C PRO A 210 -7.84 10.27 19.76
N LYS A 211 -8.08 9.80 21.00
CA LYS A 211 -8.33 10.71 22.13
C LYS A 211 -7.11 11.56 22.47
N PHE A 212 -5.91 10.97 22.41
CA PHE A 212 -4.67 11.75 22.52
C PHE A 212 -4.57 12.80 21.41
N THR A 213 -4.92 12.47 20.17
CA THR A 213 -4.96 13.46 19.08
C THR A 213 -5.91 14.61 19.38
N GLU A 214 -7.13 14.33 19.85
CA GLU A 214 -8.09 15.36 20.22
C GLU A 214 -7.55 16.24 21.35
N ARG A 215 -6.94 15.63 22.37
CA ARG A 215 -6.29 16.35 23.47
C ARG A 215 -5.15 17.24 22.98
N PHE A 216 -4.26 16.69 22.15
CA PHE A 216 -3.13 17.40 21.57
C PHE A 216 -3.58 18.62 20.77
N ILE A 217 -4.62 18.49 19.93
CA ILE A 217 -5.16 19.63 19.18
C ILE A 217 -5.77 20.67 20.13
N ASN A 218 -6.57 20.25 21.10
CA ASN A 218 -7.22 21.18 22.04
C ASN A 218 -6.20 21.98 22.86
N ASP A 219 -5.12 21.34 23.32
CA ASP A 219 -4.06 21.98 24.10
C ASP A 219 -3.23 22.95 23.25
N ASN A 220 -3.14 22.73 21.94
CA ASN A 220 -2.17 23.40 21.07
C ASN A 220 -2.77 24.40 20.06
N ILE A 221 -4.05 24.28 19.69
CA ILE A 221 -4.66 25.08 18.61
C ILE A 221 -4.61 26.59 18.85
N HIS A 222 -4.56 27.01 20.12
CA HIS A 222 -4.46 28.41 20.54
C HIS A 222 -3.08 28.80 21.09
N SER A 223 -2.08 27.92 20.95
CA SER A 223 -0.72 28.22 21.39
C SER A 223 -0.09 29.35 20.58
N GLU A 224 0.88 30.05 21.18
CA GLU A 224 1.53 31.20 20.51
C GLU A 224 2.21 30.79 19.20
N VAL A 225 2.86 29.61 19.18
CA VAL A 225 3.50 29.05 17.99
C VAL A 225 2.47 28.62 16.94
N ALA A 226 1.32 28.07 17.35
CA ALA A 226 0.26 27.67 16.43
C ALA A 226 -0.36 28.87 15.70
N THR A 227 -0.58 29.97 16.42
CA THR A 227 -1.07 31.22 15.82
C THR A 227 -0.02 31.79 14.86
N PHE A 228 1.25 31.86 15.28
CA PHE A 228 2.34 32.35 14.43
C PHE A 228 2.51 31.57 13.12
N VAL A 229 2.52 30.23 13.20
CA VAL A 229 2.68 29.39 12.00
C VAL A 229 1.45 29.51 11.10
N SER A 230 0.24 29.58 11.66
CA SER A 230 -1.00 29.78 10.90
C SER A 230 -0.98 31.12 10.16
N ASP A 231 -0.68 32.22 10.86
CA ASP A 231 -0.58 33.55 10.28
C ASP A 231 0.46 33.60 9.15
N TYR A 232 1.63 32.97 9.34
CA TYR A 232 2.66 32.88 8.32
C TYR A 232 2.18 32.11 7.07
N CYS A 233 1.51 30.97 7.27
CA CYS A 233 0.98 30.16 6.17
C CYS A 233 -0.08 30.93 5.36
N GLU A 234 -0.95 31.68 6.03
CA GLU A 234 -1.96 32.53 5.39
C GLU A 234 -1.33 33.71 4.65
N GLU A 235 -0.40 34.44 5.26
CA GLU A 235 0.24 35.61 4.66
C GLU A 235 1.11 35.24 3.44
N LYS A 236 1.86 34.14 3.53
CA LYS A 236 2.81 33.72 2.50
C LYS A 236 2.26 32.69 1.52
N ASN A 237 1.03 32.22 1.72
CA ASN A 237 0.44 31.09 0.99
C ASN A 237 1.42 29.89 0.96
N ALA A 238 1.88 29.50 2.15
CA ALA A 238 2.90 28.47 2.36
C ALA A 238 2.33 27.29 3.16
N ASP A 239 2.93 26.11 2.99
CA ASP A 239 2.50 24.87 3.66
C ASP A 239 3.04 24.73 5.11
N GLY A 240 3.93 25.63 5.52
CA GLY A 240 4.52 25.64 6.86
C GLY A 240 5.60 26.72 7.03
N TYR A 241 6.12 26.84 8.25
CA TYR A 241 7.20 27.76 8.57
C TYR A 241 8.58 27.10 8.35
N PRO A 242 9.47 27.69 7.54
CA PRO A 242 10.76 27.09 7.23
C PRO A 242 11.83 27.39 8.30
N SER A 243 12.64 26.38 8.59
CA SER A 243 13.82 26.48 9.45
C SER A 243 15.02 25.82 8.77
N GLY A 244 16.22 26.37 8.94
CA GLY A 244 17.40 25.78 8.31
C GLY A 244 18.67 26.61 8.47
N LYS A 245 19.71 26.16 7.78
CA LYS A 245 21.03 26.82 7.73
C LYS A 245 21.43 27.02 6.28
N VAL A 246 21.67 28.26 5.89
CA VAL A 246 22.17 28.61 4.56
C VAL A 246 23.65 28.94 4.66
N GLU A 247 24.46 28.28 3.85
CA GLU A 247 25.88 28.61 3.66
C GLU A 247 26.01 29.65 2.55
N LEU A 248 26.65 30.78 2.85
CA LEU A 248 26.89 31.82 1.86
C LEU A 248 28.10 31.43 1.01
N SER A 249 27.88 31.27 -0.30
CA SER A 249 28.93 31.00 -1.27
C SER A 249 30.04 32.05 -1.17
N ASN A 250 31.23 31.62 -0.75
CA ASN A 250 32.48 32.37 -0.56
C ASN A 250 32.78 32.94 0.84
N SER A 251 32.06 32.53 1.89
CA SER A 251 32.46 32.85 3.27
C SER A 251 32.20 31.69 4.21
N SER A 252 33.03 31.49 5.23
CA SER A 252 32.76 30.55 6.34
C SER A 252 31.58 31.01 7.24
N THR A 253 30.82 32.00 6.78
CA THR A 253 29.64 32.54 7.46
C THR A 253 28.41 31.77 7.01
N SER A 254 27.69 31.23 7.98
CA SER A 254 26.39 30.59 7.78
C SER A 254 25.31 31.41 8.47
N ILE A 255 24.11 31.43 7.89
CA ILE A 255 22.93 32.05 8.50
C ILE A 255 21.98 30.92 8.90
N THR A 256 21.77 30.79 10.20
CA THR A 256 20.76 29.91 10.78
C THR A 256 19.48 30.71 10.97
N TYR A 257 18.34 30.17 10.51
CA TYR A 257 17.04 30.82 10.61
C TYR A 257 15.95 29.81 11.00
N GLY A 258 14.84 30.36 11.50
CA GLY A 258 13.66 29.63 11.90
C GLY A 258 13.68 29.17 13.37
N ILE A 259 13.05 28.05 13.65
CA ILE A 259 12.96 27.46 14.99
C ILE A 259 13.99 26.34 15.11
N TYR A 260 15.01 26.59 15.92
CA TYR A 260 16.13 25.68 16.14
C TYR A 260 16.58 25.67 17.60
N TYR A 261 17.35 24.64 17.94
CA TYR A 261 17.96 24.44 19.24
C TYR A 261 19.41 24.00 19.07
N GLU A 262 20.25 24.41 20.01
CA GLU A 262 21.67 24.09 20.03
C GLU A 262 21.89 23.01 21.08
N TYR A 263 22.69 22.01 20.74
CA TYR A 263 23.03 20.93 21.65
C TYR A 263 24.48 20.51 21.42
N SER A 264 25.09 19.94 22.45
CA SER A 264 26.45 19.40 22.39
C SER A 264 26.37 17.90 22.59
N ILE A 265 27.12 17.14 21.81
CA ILE A 265 27.24 15.68 21.95
C ILE A 265 28.68 15.33 22.27
N ILE A 266 28.86 14.25 23.03
CA ILE A 266 30.16 13.62 23.19
C ILE A 266 30.17 12.36 22.34
N TYR A 267 31.18 12.21 21.50
CA TYR A 267 31.43 10.99 20.76
C TYR A 267 32.94 10.72 20.70
N ASP A 268 33.34 9.49 21.01
CA ASP A 268 34.75 9.08 21.13
C ASP A 268 35.60 9.99 22.04
N GLY A 269 34.96 10.60 23.04
CA GLY A 269 35.59 11.53 23.98
C GLY A 269 35.78 12.97 23.49
N GLU A 270 35.36 13.30 22.26
CA GLU A 270 35.39 14.66 21.72
C GLU A 270 34.00 15.32 21.82
N TYR A 271 34.00 16.64 22.09
CA TYR A 271 32.79 17.45 22.10
C TYR A 271 32.51 17.96 20.69
N ALA A 272 31.27 17.77 20.23
CA ALA A 272 30.78 18.34 18.99
C ALA A 272 29.49 19.14 19.26
N ASP A 273 29.53 20.43 18.93
CA ASP A 273 28.35 21.29 18.98
C ASP A 273 27.60 21.22 17.65
N ASP A 274 26.29 21.06 17.69
CA ASP A 274 25.44 21.03 16.51
C ASP A 274 24.09 21.73 16.75
N ILE A 275 23.36 21.94 15.66
CA ILE A 275 22.08 22.64 15.63
C ILE A 275 20.99 21.70 15.12
N GLY A 276 19.96 21.50 15.93
CA GLY A 276 18.74 20.81 15.56
C GLY A 276 17.66 21.79 15.10
N PHE A 277 16.84 21.35 14.15
CA PHE A 277 15.74 22.16 13.60
C PHE A 277 14.41 21.52 13.94
N VAL A 278 13.41 22.36 14.22
CA VAL A 278 12.04 21.91 14.50
C VAL A 278 11.26 21.82 13.19
N GLY A 279 10.63 20.67 12.96
CA GLY A 279 9.83 20.39 11.78
C GLY A 279 10.30 19.14 11.05
N SER A 280 9.57 18.74 10.02
CA SER A 280 9.98 17.63 9.17
C SER A 280 10.97 18.13 8.12
N SER A 281 12.08 17.42 7.90
CA SER A 281 12.88 17.62 6.70
C SER A 281 11.98 17.34 5.51
N GLY A 282 11.78 18.32 4.62
CA GLY A 282 10.81 18.21 3.52
C GLY A 282 11.00 16.95 2.68
N SER A 283 9.96 16.57 1.93
CA SER A 283 9.96 15.40 1.05
C SER A 283 11.26 15.31 0.25
N SER A 284 11.77 14.08 0.10
CA SER A 284 12.99 13.77 -0.65
C SER A 284 13.04 14.45 -2.03
N MET A 285 11.89 14.71 -2.65
CA MET A 285 11.74 15.42 -3.92
C MET A 285 12.13 16.91 -3.85
N ALA A 286 11.78 17.62 -2.77
CA ALA A 286 12.17 19.04 -2.60
C ALA A 286 13.68 19.18 -2.36
N GLN A 287 14.25 18.25 -1.58
CA GLN A 287 15.71 18.16 -1.40
C GLN A 287 16.41 17.74 -2.71
N MET A 288 15.84 16.80 -3.47
CA MET A 288 16.34 16.36 -4.77
C MET A 288 16.30 17.49 -5.82
N LEU A 289 15.23 18.28 -5.87
CA LEU A 289 15.13 19.48 -6.72
C LEU A 289 16.16 20.54 -6.33
N GLN A 290 16.43 20.75 -5.03
CA GLN A 290 17.48 21.66 -4.59
C GLN A 290 18.88 21.18 -4.99
N MET A 291 19.15 19.87 -4.87
CA MET A 291 20.39 19.26 -5.34
C MET A 291 20.55 19.40 -6.87
N MET A 292 19.48 19.24 -7.65
CA MET A 292 19.52 19.41 -9.11
C MET A 292 19.71 20.87 -9.56
N MET A 293 19.29 21.84 -8.75
CA MET A 293 19.38 23.28 -9.05
C MET A 293 20.74 23.90 -8.66
N GLY A 294 21.69 23.11 -8.16
CA GLY A 294 23.06 23.56 -7.86
C GLY A 294 23.16 24.59 -6.73
N SER A 295 22.09 24.76 -5.94
CA SER A 295 22.14 25.48 -4.67
C SER A 295 22.70 24.51 -3.63
N GLY A 296 23.67 24.94 -2.82
CA GLY A 296 24.43 24.07 -1.91
C GLY A 296 23.58 23.26 -0.92
N SER A 297 24.23 22.43 -0.10
CA SER A 297 23.68 21.45 0.86
C SER A 297 22.82 22.05 2.00
N SER A 298 21.87 22.95 1.70
CA SER A 298 21.00 23.61 2.67
C SER A 298 19.89 22.66 3.12
N LYS A 299 20.11 21.99 4.26
CA LYS A 299 19.05 21.22 4.94
C LYS A 299 17.96 22.19 5.42
N THR A 300 16.77 22.10 4.83
CA THR A 300 15.61 22.92 5.20
C THR A 300 14.52 22.03 5.81
N PHE A 301 14.02 22.44 6.96
CA PHE A 301 12.96 21.81 7.72
C PHE A 301 11.70 22.65 7.64
N LEU A 302 10.55 22.00 7.52
CA LEU A 302 9.26 22.67 7.43
C LEU A 302 8.41 22.27 8.63
N LEU A 303 7.93 23.27 9.36
CA LEU A 303 6.97 23.09 10.45
C LEU A 303 5.57 23.41 9.94
N SER A 304 4.77 22.38 9.65
CA SER A 304 3.39 22.56 9.19
C SER A 304 2.43 22.88 10.33
N LYS A 305 1.29 23.50 9.99
CA LYS A 305 0.21 23.78 10.96
C LYS A 305 -0.38 22.51 11.55
N GLU A 306 -0.48 21.43 10.78
CA GLU A 306 -0.98 20.14 11.23
C GLU A 306 -0.04 19.51 12.25
N ALA A 307 1.27 19.54 12.00
CA ALA A 307 2.28 18.91 12.85
C ALA A 307 2.21 19.42 14.29
N ILE A 308 1.98 20.72 14.48
CA ILE A 308 1.89 21.38 15.79
C ILE A 308 0.47 21.44 16.36
N GLY A 309 -0.52 20.84 15.70
CA GLY A 309 -1.90 20.83 16.18
C GLY A 309 -2.64 22.16 16.02
N ALA A 310 -2.20 23.02 15.09
CA ALA A 310 -2.86 24.30 14.78
C ALA A 310 -4.09 24.17 13.87
N SER A 311 -4.48 22.95 13.51
CA SER A 311 -5.64 22.66 12.66
C SER A 311 -6.54 21.60 13.31
N ASN A 312 -7.86 21.82 13.26
CA ASN A 312 -8.87 20.85 13.68
C ASN A 312 -9.46 20.06 12.49
N LEU A 313 -8.91 20.24 11.28
CA LEU A 313 -9.34 19.53 10.08
C LEU A 313 -8.49 18.26 9.88
N PRO A 314 -9.11 17.09 9.66
CA PRO A 314 -8.36 15.88 9.37
C PRO A 314 -7.68 15.98 7.99
N THR A 315 -6.43 15.56 7.92
CA THR A 315 -5.65 15.47 6.66
C THR A 315 -6.03 14.26 5.84
N THR A 316 -6.44 13.16 6.49
CA THR A 316 -6.81 11.92 5.81
C THR A 316 -7.95 11.22 6.53
N ILE A 317 -8.88 10.65 5.77
CA ILE A 317 -9.99 9.86 6.31
C ILE A 317 -9.91 8.47 5.69
N TYR A 318 -9.66 7.47 6.54
CA TYR A 318 -9.70 6.07 6.15
C TYR A 318 -11.11 5.52 6.30
N PHE A 319 -11.60 4.89 5.23
CA PHE A 319 -12.84 4.13 5.22
C PHE A 319 -12.52 2.64 5.16
N TYR A 320 -13.19 1.84 5.98
CA TYR A 320 -13.08 0.38 5.98
C TYR A 320 -14.49 -0.23 5.80
N PRO A 321 -15.01 -0.24 4.56
CA PRO A 321 -16.33 -0.80 4.26
C PRO A 321 -16.38 -2.30 4.61
N ARG A 322 -17.54 -2.79 5.05
CA ARG A 322 -17.71 -4.22 5.38
C ARG A 322 -18.08 -5.04 4.15
N THR A 323 -18.74 -4.43 3.17
CA THR A 323 -19.12 -5.08 1.91
C THR A 323 -18.67 -4.27 0.69
N PHE A 324 -18.68 -4.92 -0.47
CA PHE A 324 -18.40 -4.27 -1.75
C PHE A 324 -19.46 -3.23 -2.11
N GLU A 325 -20.74 -3.48 -1.80
CA GLU A 325 -21.81 -2.52 -2.04
C GLU A 325 -21.60 -1.24 -1.23
N GLU A 326 -21.24 -1.34 0.05
CA GLU A 326 -20.93 -0.17 0.88
C GLU A 326 -19.72 0.61 0.36
N LYS A 327 -18.69 -0.12 -0.11
CA LYS A 327 -17.51 0.48 -0.74
C LYS A 327 -17.93 1.30 -1.98
N TYR A 328 -18.71 0.71 -2.89
CA TYR A 328 -19.13 1.40 -4.12
C TYR A 328 -19.98 2.63 -3.84
N LEU A 329 -20.85 2.58 -2.82
CA LEU A 329 -21.60 3.77 -2.40
C LEU A 329 -20.70 4.94 -1.99
N ILE A 330 -19.54 4.65 -1.36
CA ILE A 330 -18.57 5.67 -0.98
C ILE A 330 -17.84 6.21 -2.20
N THR A 331 -17.32 5.33 -3.07
CA THR A 331 -16.57 5.76 -4.26
C THR A 331 -17.47 6.53 -5.22
N ASP A 332 -18.71 6.08 -5.45
CA ASP A 332 -19.68 6.76 -6.30
C ASP A 332 -19.99 8.17 -5.76
N TYR A 333 -20.11 8.31 -4.43
CA TYR A 333 -20.30 9.62 -3.82
C TYR A 333 -19.08 10.53 -4.01
N LEU A 334 -17.86 10.00 -3.88
CA LEU A 334 -16.63 10.76 -4.08
C LEU A 334 -16.45 11.18 -5.55
N ASP A 335 -16.84 10.32 -6.49
CA ASP A 335 -16.84 10.65 -7.92
C ASP A 335 -17.86 11.73 -8.26
N ILE A 336 -19.06 11.67 -7.67
CA ILE A 336 -20.06 12.74 -7.78
C ILE A 336 -19.53 14.03 -7.17
N TRP A 337 -18.86 13.98 -6.01
CA TRP A 337 -18.26 15.15 -5.38
C TRP A 337 -17.22 15.82 -6.29
N ASN A 338 -16.36 15.02 -6.92
CA ASN A 338 -15.31 15.46 -7.83
C ASN A 338 -15.81 15.78 -9.25
N SER A 339 -17.09 15.54 -9.54
CA SER A 339 -17.69 15.86 -10.84
C SER A 339 -17.78 17.38 -11.07
N GLU A 340 -18.01 17.79 -12.31
CA GLU A 340 -18.24 19.20 -12.67
C GLU A 340 -19.68 19.68 -12.37
N GLU A 341 -20.55 18.82 -11.85
CA GLU A 341 -21.97 19.13 -11.61
C GLU A 341 -22.21 19.78 -10.24
N ASP A 342 -23.24 20.62 -10.11
CA ASP A 342 -23.65 21.16 -8.81
C ASP A 342 -24.36 20.08 -8.00
N ILE A 343 -23.94 19.88 -6.75
CA ILE A 343 -24.47 18.83 -5.88
C ILE A 343 -25.34 19.44 -4.78
N THR A 344 -26.40 18.73 -4.38
CA THR A 344 -27.22 19.12 -3.24
C THR A 344 -26.90 18.24 -2.04
N VAL A 345 -26.28 18.81 -1.02
CA VAL A 345 -25.95 18.12 0.23
C VAL A 345 -26.85 18.67 1.34
N LYS A 346 -27.68 17.81 1.95
CA LYS A 346 -28.59 18.17 3.06
C LYS A 346 -29.50 19.38 2.75
N GLY A 347 -29.89 19.56 1.49
CA GLY A 347 -30.77 20.65 1.05
C GLY A 347 -30.06 21.96 0.68
N THR A 348 -28.73 21.98 0.70
CA THR A 348 -27.91 23.12 0.25
C THR A 348 -27.23 22.77 -1.07
N VAL A 349 -27.37 23.64 -2.07
CA VAL A 349 -26.67 23.52 -3.36
C VAL A 349 -25.23 23.98 -3.16
N ILE A 350 -24.28 23.12 -3.52
CA ILE A 350 -22.85 23.40 -3.48
C ILE A 350 -22.35 23.43 -4.92
N HIS A 351 -21.89 24.60 -5.35
CA HIS A 351 -21.39 24.78 -6.71
C HIS A 351 -20.06 24.06 -6.91
N ALA A 352 -19.84 23.50 -8.10
CA ALA A 352 -18.60 22.76 -8.39
C ALA A 352 -17.33 23.59 -8.15
N LYS A 353 -17.38 24.90 -8.37
CA LYS A 353 -16.26 25.83 -8.22
C LYS A 353 -15.82 26.04 -6.77
N ASP A 354 -16.72 25.81 -5.82
CA ASP A 354 -16.48 26.01 -4.39
C ASP A 354 -16.04 24.71 -3.70
N ARG A 355 -15.97 23.60 -4.45
CA ARG A 355 -15.54 22.29 -3.93
C ARG A 355 -14.05 22.09 -4.15
N ALA A 356 -13.37 21.69 -3.08
CA ALA A 356 -12.03 21.14 -3.20
C ALA A 356 -12.10 19.72 -3.77
N GLU A 357 -11.21 19.43 -4.71
CA GLU A 357 -11.01 18.07 -5.24
C GLU A 357 -10.55 17.14 -4.12
N ILE A 358 -11.23 16.02 -3.95
CA ILE A 358 -10.86 14.98 -2.99
C ILE A 358 -10.04 13.93 -3.72
N LYS A 359 -8.77 13.82 -3.37
CA LYS A 359 -7.90 12.73 -3.81
C LYS A 359 -8.13 11.52 -2.91
N TYR A 360 -8.52 10.38 -3.50
CA TYR A 360 -8.72 9.14 -2.78
C TYR A 360 -8.01 7.97 -3.50
N SER A 361 -7.64 6.94 -2.73
CA SER A 361 -6.99 5.73 -3.25
C SER A 361 -7.75 4.50 -2.78
N ASP A 362 -8.08 3.62 -3.72
CA ASP A 362 -8.76 2.36 -3.46
C ASP A 362 -7.80 1.19 -3.69
N ASN A 363 -7.07 0.85 -2.63
CA ASN A 363 -6.05 -0.19 -2.69
C ASN A 363 -6.62 -1.56 -3.06
N LEU A 364 -7.88 -1.83 -2.69
CA LEU A 364 -8.51 -3.11 -2.97
C LEU A 364 -8.92 -3.23 -4.45
N GLU A 365 -9.40 -2.14 -5.06
CA GLU A 365 -9.65 -2.11 -6.51
C GLU A 365 -8.37 -2.26 -7.32
N ILE A 366 -7.27 -1.66 -6.87
CA ILE A 366 -5.96 -1.83 -7.51
C ILE A 366 -5.58 -3.32 -7.52
N VAL A 367 -5.72 -4.03 -6.40
CA VAL A 367 -5.42 -5.47 -6.34
C VAL A 367 -6.38 -6.30 -7.21
N ILE A 368 -7.67 -6.02 -7.16
CA ILE A 368 -8.67 -6.74 -7.97
C ILE A 368 -8.45 -6.52 -9.47
N SER A 369 -8.18 -5.28 -9.89
CA SER A 369 -7.91 -4.96 -11.29
C SER A 369 -6.62 -5.64 -11.79
N MET A 370 -5.59 -5.77 -10.96
CA MET A 370 -4.40 -6.57 -11.28
C MET A 370 -4.73 -8.05 -11.49
N ILE A 371 -5.55 -8.65 -10.61
CA ILE A 371 -5.99 -10.04 -10.74
C ILE A 371 -6.83 -10.22 -12.02
N ASN A 372 -7.78 -9.32 -12.28
CA ASN A 372 -8.61 -9.36 -13.48
C ASN A 372 -7.76 -9.26 -14.75
N THR A 373 -6.75 -8.38 -14.77
CA THR A 373 -5.82 -8.26 -15.90
C THR A 373 -5.10 -9.58 -16.19
N VAL A 374 -4.63 -10.28 -15.15
CA VAL A 374 -3.99 -11.60 -15.31
C VAL A 374 -4.99 -12.64 -15.83
N ILE A 375 -6.21 -12.66 -15.28
CA ILE A 375 -7.28 -13.56 -15.74
C ILE A 375 -7.61 -13.30 -17.22
N ASP A 376 -7.71 -12.05 -17.65
CA ASP A 376 -8.02 -11.67 -19.01
C ASP A 376 -6.92 -12.10 -19.99
N ILE A 377 -5.65 -11.89 -19.63
CA ILE A 377 -4.51 -12.33 -20.45
C ILE A 377 -4.54 -13.86 -20.65
N VAL A 378 -4.73 -14.62 -19.57
CA VAL A 378 -4.82 -16.09 -19.64
C VAL A 378 -6.05 -16.52 -20.43
N THR A 379 -7.19 -15.86 -20.24
CA THR A 379 -8.43 -16.15 -20.95
C THR A 379 -8.28 -15.92 -22.46
N ILE A 380 -7.70 -14.79 -22.86
CA ILE A 380 -7.43 -14.49 -24.28
C ILE A 380 -6.46 -15.52 -24.87
N ALA A 381 -5.39 -15.88 -24.16
CA ALA A 381 -4.44 -16.89 -24.63
C ALA A 381 -5.11 -18.26 -24.86
N LEU A 382 -5.97 -18.70 -23.94
CA LEU A 382 -6.74 -19.94 -24.07
C LEU A 382 -7.78 -19.87 -25.20
N ILE A 383 -8.44 -18.72 -25.40
CA ILE A 383 -9.36 -18.51 -26.52
C ILE A 383 -8.60 -18.60 -27.86
N CYS A 384 -7.43 -17.98 -27.97
CA CYS A 384 -6.59 -18.10 -29.16
C CYS A 384 -6.18 -19.56 -29.44
N PHE A 385 -5.77 -20.30 -28.40
CA PHE A 385 -5.39 -21.70 -28.54
C PHE A 385 -6.58 -22.60 -28.96
N THR A 386 -7.75 -22.38 -28.37
CA THR A 386 -8.96 -23.12 -28.72
C THR A 386 -9.43 -22.78 -30.13
N ALA A 387 -9.37 -21.52 -30.55
CA ALA A 387 -9.68 -21.09 -31.92
C ALA A 387 -8.75 -21.75 -32.95
N LEU A 388 -7.44 -21.79 -32.69
CA LEU A 388 -6.48 -22.50 -33.55
C LEU A 388 -6.80 -24.00 -33.63
N SER A 389 -7.07 -24.63 -32.48
CA SER A 389 -7.43 -26.05 -32.42
C SER A 389 -8.73 -26.35 -33.19
N LEU A 390 -9.70 -25.44 -33.16
CA LEU A 390 -10.96 -25.54 -33.89
C LEU A 390 -10.75 -25.50 -35.40
N VAL A 391 -9.88 -24.61 -35.90
CA VAL A 391 -9.51 -24.52 -37.32
C VAL A 391 -8.83 -25.81 -37.78
N VAL A 392 -7.83 -26.28 -37.01
CA VAL A 392 -7.13 -27.54 -37.31
C VAL A 392 -8.10 -28.71 -37.35
N SER A 393 -9.03 -28.80 -36.39
CA SER A 393 -10.05 -29.84 -36.34
C SER A 393 -10.99 -29.80 -37.55
N THR A 394 -11.39 -28.61 -38.00
CA THR A 394 -12.26 -28.42 -39.18
C THR A 394 -11.58 -28.92 -40.46
N VAL A 395 -10.29 -28.65 -40.61
CA VAL A 395 -9.49 -29.16 -41.74
C VAL A 395 -9.37 -30.69 -41.68
N MET A 396 -9.12 -31.26 -40.50
CA MET A 396 -9.06 -32.72 -40.33
C MET A 396 -10.38 -33.40 -40.70
N ILE A 397 -11.52 -32.86 -40.26
CA ILE A 397 -12.85 -33.38 -40.63
C ILE A 397 -13.05 -33.33 -42.15
N SER A 398 -12.65 -32.23 -42.80
CA SER A 398 -12.74 -32.07 -44.26
C SER A 398 -11.93 -33.13 -45.01
N ILE A 399 -10.72 -33.45 -44.53
CA ILE A 399 -9.85 -34.46 -45.13
C ILE A 399 -10.42 -35.87 -44.93
N ILE A 400 -10.86 -36.21 -43.71
CA ILE A 400 -11.42 -37.54 -43.41
C ILE A 400 -12.68 -37.79 -44.24
N THR A 401 -13.57 -36.79 -44.31
CA THR A 401 -14.78 -36.88 -45.13
C THR A 401 -14.45 -36.98 -46.63
N TYR A 402 -13.42 -36.28 -47.11
CA TYR A 402 -12.93 -36.45 -48.48
C TYR A 402 -12.46 -37.87 -48.78
N VAL A 403 -11.64 -38.46 -47.90
CA VAL A 403 -11.14 -39.84 -48.07
C VAL A 403 -12.29 -40.85 -48.02
N SER A 404 -13.19 -40.75 -47.04
CA SER A 404 -14.35 -41.64 -46.90
C SER A 404 -15.23 -41.65 -48.17
N VAL A 405 -15.45 -40.47 -48.76
CA VAL A 405 -16.23 -40.34 -49.99
C VAL A 405 -15.48 -40.93 -51.20
N MET A 406 -14.15 -40.78 -51.24
CA MET A 406 -13.31 -41.34 -52.30
C MET A 406 -13.23 -42.88 -52.23
N GLU A 407 -13.23 -43.46 -51.04
CA GLU A 407 -13.26 -44.92 -50.87
C GLU A 407 -14.59 -45.54 -51.36
N ARG A 408 -15.70 -44.79 -51.26
CA ARG A 408 -17.04 -45.22 -51.68
C ARG A 408 -17.43 -44.80 -53.11
N ILE A 409 -16.48 -44.43 -53.97
CA ILE A 409 -16.77 -43.96 -55.35
C ILE A 409 -17.58 -44.98 -56.17
N LYS A 410 -17.29 -46.27 -56.04
CA LYS A 410 -18.01 -47.34 -56.75
C LYS A 410 -19.49 -47.37 -56.37
N GLU A 411 -19.80 -47.20 -55.08
CA GLU A 411 -21.18 -47.14 -54.58
C GLU A 411 -21.92 -45.92 -55.15
N ILE A 412 -21.25 -44.76 -55.22
CA ILE A 412 -21.79 -43.53 -55.82
C ILE A 412 -22.06 -43.73 -57.33
N GLY A 413 -21.16 -44.41 -58.03
CA GLY A 413 -21.31 -44.75 -59.44
C GLY A 413 -22.55 -45.60 -59.71
N ILE A 414 -22.81 -46.60 -58.85
CA ILE A 414 -24.01 -47.45 -58.92
C ILE A 414 -25.28 -46.63 -58.67
N ILE A 415 -25.31 -45.80 -57.62
CA ILE A 415 -26.47 -44.94 -57.29
C ILE A 415 -26.79 -43.98 -58.44
N ARG A 416 -25.76 -43.42 -59.09
CA ARG A 416 -25.94 -42.52 -60.23
C ARG A 416 -26.33 -43.26 -61.53
N ALA A 417 -25.87 -44.48 -61.74
CA ALA A 417 -26.26 -45.31 -62.88
C ALA A 417 -27.73 -45.78 -62.79
N LEU A 418 -28.24 -45.97 -61.57
CA LEU A 418 -29.64 -46.29 -61.29
C LEU A 418 -30.59 -45.07 -61.38
N GLY A 419 -30.08 -43.89 -61.71
CA GLY A 419 -30.88 -42.67 -61.92
C GLY A 419 -30.88 -41.66 -60.78
N GLY A 420 -30.07 -41.84 -59.74
CA GLY A 420 -29.91 -40.85 -58.65
C GLY A 420 -29.36 -39.52 -59.15
N ARG A 421 -29.96 -38.40 -58.72
CA ARG A 421 -29.50 -37.05 -59.12
C ARG A 421 -28.22 -36.68 -58.37
N LYS A 422 -27.42 -35.78 -58.94
CA LYS A 422 -26.21 -35.23 -58.28
C LYS A 422 -26.53 -34.64 -56.89
N LYS A 423 -27.71 -34.03 -56.74
CA LYS A 423 -28.17 -33.49 -55.45
C LYS A 423 -28.46 -34.58 -54.42
N ASP A 424 -29.01 -35.72 -54.83
CA ASP A 424 -29.38 -36.80 -53.91
C ASP A 424 -28.13 -37.42 -53.27
N VAL A 425 -27.08 -37.61 -54.08
CA VAL A 425 -25.76 -38.06 -53.60
C VAL A 425 -25.14 -37.03 -52.65
N SER A 426 -25.18 -35.73 -53.00
CA SER A 426 -24.65 -34.69 -52.12
C SER A 426 -25.44 -34.55 -50.81
N HIS A 427 -26.76 -34.72 -50.82
CA HIS A 427 -27.59 -34.68 -49.62
C HIS A 427 -27.31 -35.86 -48.69
N LEU A 428 -27.04 -37.05 -49.24
CA LEU A 428 -26.67 -38.22 -48.44
C LEU A 428 -25.41 -37.94 -47.60
N PHE A 429 -24.34 -37.46 -48.24
CA PHE A 429 -23.09 -37.16 -47.53
C PHE A 429 -23.20 -35.93 -46.61
N ASN A 430 -23.98 -34.92 -46.99
CA ASN A 430 -24.26 -33.78 -46.10
C ASN A 430 -25.10 -34.19 -44.87
N ALA A 431 -25.98 -35.18 -45.01
CA ALA A 431 -26.73 -35.75 -43.89
C ALA A 431 -25.82 -36.58 -42.96
N GLU A 432 -24.85 -37.32 -43.51
CA GLU A 432 -23.85 -38.05 -42.73
C GLU A 432 -23.01 -37.09 -41.88
N THR A 433 -22.50 -36.00 -42.45
CA THR A 433 -21.71 -35.01 -41.71
C THR A 433 -22.54 -34.22 -40.70
N PHE A 434 -23.80 -33.93 -41.01
CA PHE A 434 -24.74 -33.31 -40.05
C PHE A 434 -25.02 -34.22 -38.84
N MET A 435 -25.23 -35.52 -39.05
CA MET A 435 -25.43 -36.47 -37.95
C MET A 435 -24.18 -36.59 -37.09
N ILE A 436 -22.99 -36.69 -37.71
CA ILE A 436 -21.71 -36.74 -36.99
C ILE A 436 -21.53 -35.47 -36.15
N GLY A 437 -21.80 -34.29 -36.71
CA GLY A 437 -21.71 -33.02 -36.00
C GLY A 437 -22.64 -32.93 -34.80
N THR A 438 -23.89 -33.38 -34.96
CA THR A 438 -24.90 -33.34 -33.90
C THR A 438 -24.53 -34.28 -32.76
N LEU A 439 -24.15 -35.53 -33.07
CA LEU A 439 -23.75 -36.53 -32.07
C LEU A 439 -22.47 -36.11 -31.34
N SER A 440 -21.48 -35.59 -32.08
CA SER A 440 -20.21 -35.14 -31.50
C SER A 440 -20.41 -33.90 -30.62
N GLY A 441 -21.25 -32.95 -31.03
CA GLY A 441 -21.57 -31.76 -30.23
C GLY A 441 -22.26 -32.13 -28.91
N VAL A 442 -23.29 -32.98 -28.97
CA VAL A 442 -23.99 -33.47 -27.76
C VAL A 442 -23.02 -34.23 -26.85
N PHE A 443 -22.21 -35.13 -27.42
CA PHE A 443 -21.23 -35.90 -26.65
C PHE A 443 -20.17 -34.99 -26.01
N GLY A 444 -19.65 -33.99 -26.72
CA GLY A 444 -18.68 -33.05 -26.20
C GLY A 444 -19.22 -32.23 -25.02
N ILE A 445 -20.47 -31.77 -25.10
CA ILE A 445 -21.14 -31.09 -23.98
C ILE A 445 -21.36 -32.04 -22.80
N ALA A 446 -21.77 -33.28 -23.04
CA ALA A 446 -21.93 -34.28 -21.98
C ALA A 446 -20.60 -34.54 -21.24
N VAL A 447 -19.50 -34.69 -21.98
CA VAL A 447 -18.15 -34.83 -21.40
C VAL A 447 -17.75 -33.57 -20.63
N THR A 448 -18.07 -32.38 -21.15
CA THR A 448 -17.78 -31.09 -20.48
C THR A 448 -18.47 -31.00 -19.14
N TYR A 449 -19.77 -31.30 -19.07
CA TYR A 449 -20.51 -31.31 -17.80
C TYR A 449 -19.99 -32.35 -16.81
N LEU A 450 -19.58 -33.53 -17.31
CA LEU A 450 -18.99 -34.57 -16.48
C LEU A 450 -17.67 -34.10 -15.87
N LEU A 451 -16.76 -33.56 -16.69
CA LEU A 451 -15.48 -33.03 -16.23
C LEU A 451 -15.67 -31.85 -15.27
N GLN A 452 -16.59 -30.93 -15.59
CA GLN A 452 -16.94 -29.80 -14.74
C GLN A 452 -17.40 -30.26 -13.34
N THR A 453 -18.21 -31.33 -13.28
CA THR A 453 -18.66 -31.90 -12.00
C THR A 453 -17.50 -32.47 -11.20
N ILE A 454 -16.59 -33.22 -11.84
CA ILE A 454 -15.39 -33.79 -11.19
C ILE A 454 -14.47 -32.67 -10.69
N LEU A 455 -14.22 -31.65 -11.51
CA LEU A 455 -13.37 -30.51 -11.14
C LEU A 455 -13.96 -29.72 -9.96
N ASN A 456 -15.25 -29.41 -10.00
CA ASN A 456 -15.93 -28.73 -8.90
C ASN A 456 -15.87 -29.54 -7.59
N LEU A 457 -15.94 -30.88 -7.66
CA LEU A 457 -15.79 -31.74 -6.49
C LEU A 457 -14.38 -31.65 -5.89
N ILE A 458 -13.34 -31.75 -6.73
CA ILE A 458 -11.94 -31.66 -6.29
C ILE A 458 -11.66 -30.30 -5.64
N ILE A 459 -12.15 -29.22 -6.23
CA ILE A 459 -11.95 -27.86 -5.70
C ILE A 459 -12.63 -27.72 -4.34
N LYS A 460 -13.87 -28.20 -4.21
CA LYS A 460 -14.63 -28.13 -2.96
C LYS A 460 -13.97 -28.92 -1.81
N LEU A 461 -13.30 -30.02 -2.12
CA LEU A 461 -12.55 -30.81 -1.12
C LEU A 461 -11.36 -30.04 -0.55
N ASN A 462 -10.65 -29.27 -1.38
CA ASN A 462 -9.46 -28.54 -0.97
C ASN A 462 -9.75 -27.14 -0.44
N ASN A 463 -10.87 -26.52 -0.84
CA ASN A 463 -11.22 -25.15 -0.47
C ASN A 463 -12.75 -25.03 -0.19
N PRO A 464 -13.21 -25.36 1.03
CA PRO A 464 -14.65 -25.39 1.34
C PRO A 464 -15.34 -24.02 1.31
N MET A 465 -14.59 -22.91 1.29
CA MET A 465 -15.13 -21.54 1.18
C MET A 465 -15.32 -21.04 -0.26
N ILE A 466 -14.76 -21.74 -1.26
CA ILE A 466 -14.89 -21.34 -2.66
C ILE A 466 -16.11 -22.05 -3.26
N GLY A 467 -17.04 -21.26 -3.82
CA GLY A 467 -18.25 -21.76 -4.46
C GLY A 467 -17.99 -22.52 -5.77
N MET A 468 -19.06 -22.81 -6.51
CA MET A 468 -19.00 -23.55 -7.77
C MET A 468 -18.42 -22.66 -8.90
N ILE A 469 -17.13 -22.83 -9.20
CA ILE A 469 -16.39 -21.98 -10.16
C ILE A 469 -16.78 -22.29 -11.61
N GLY A 470 -16.79 -23.57 -11.98
CA GLY A 470 -17.20 -23.99 -13.32
C GLY A 470 -18.72 -24.10 -13.37
N ASN A 471 -19.40 -23.12 -13.95
CA ASN A 471 -20.82 -23.20 -14.29
C ASN A 471 -21.03 -22.86 -15.77
N LEU A 472 -21.11 -23.88 -16.63
CA LEU A 472 -21.52 -23.71 -18.02
C LEU A 472 -23.04 -23.54 -18.09
N PRO A 473 -23.57 -22.37 -18.49
CA PRO A 473 -25.00 -22.21 -18.63
C PRO A 473 -25.56 -23.05 -19.79
N TRP A 474 -26.78 -23.57 -19.64
CA TRP A 474 -27.38 -24.43 -20.67
C TRP A 474 -27.51 -23.75 -22.04
N TYR A 475 -27.68 -22.42 -22.07
CA TYR A 475 -27.79 -21.65 -23.33
C TYR A 475 -26.46 -21.57 -24.07
N THR A 476 -25.32 -21.45 -23.37
CA THR A 476 -24.01 -21.46 -24.03
C THR A 476 -23.69 -22.85 -24.57
N ALA A 477 -24.07 -23.90 -23.85
CA ALA A 477 -23.95 -25.28 -24.33
C ALA A 477 -24.70 -25.50 -25.66
N LEU A 478 -25.92 -24.97 -25.77
CA LEU A 478 -26.72 -25.03 -27.00
C LEU A 478 -26.03 -24.29 -28.16
N ILE A 479 -25.50 -23.08 -27.91
CA ILE A 479 -24.75 -22.30 -28.91
C ILE A 479 -23.53 -23.09 -29.41
N VAL A 480 -22.76 -23.72 -28.52
CA VAL A 480 -21.57 -24.50 -28.90
C VAL A 480 -21.93 -25.73 -29.73
N ILE A 481 -23.04 -26.42 -29.42
CA ILE A 481 -23.54 -27.54 -30.24
C ILE A 481 -23.88 -27.04 -31.65
N LEU A 482 -24.58 -25.92 -31.77
CA LEU A 482 -24.92 -25.34 -33.08
C LEU A 482 -23.66 -24.97 -33.88
N ILE A 483 -22.65 -24.39 -33.22
CA ILE A 483 -21.36 -24.09 -33.84
C ILE A 483 -20.67 -25.37 -34.33
N SER A 484 -20.68 -26.44 -33.52
CA SER A 484 -20.10 -27.74 -33.89
C SER A 484 -20.77 -28.35 -35.13
N VAL A 485 -22.12 -28.36 -35.16
CA VAL A 485 -22.90 -28.84 -36.32
C VAL A 485 -22.62 -28.00 -37.56
N LEU A 486 -22.53 -26.68 -37.42
CA LEU A 486 -22.27 -25.76 -38.52
C LEU A 486 -20.87 -25.98 -39.11
N LEU A 487 -19.84 -26.09 -38.27
CA LEU A 487 -18.46 -26.30 -38.74
C LEU A 487 -18.27 -27.66 -39.41
N THR A 488 -18.85 -28.72 -38.84
CA THR A 488 -18.78 -30.08 -39.40
C THR A 488 -19.52 -30.21 -40.72
N THR A 489 -20.70 -29.58 -40.86
CA THR A 489 -21.41 -29.55 -42.14
C THR A 489 -20.64 -28.75 -43.18
N ILE A 490 -20.13 -27.55 -42.86
CA ILE A 490 -19.32 -26.74 -43.79
C ILE A 490 -18.10 -27.50 -44.28
N ALA A 491 -17.39 -28.19 -43.38
CA ALA A 491 -16.25 -29.05 -43.72
C ALA A 491 -16.64 -30.16 -44.72
N GLY A 492 -17.83 -30.75 -44.56
CA GLY A 492 -18.34 -31.82 -45.43
C GLY A 492 -18.84 -31.39 -46.81
N LEU A 493 -19.21 -30.11 -46.99
CA LEU A 493 -19.81 -29.62 -48.24
C LEU A 493 -18.88 -29.77 -49.45
N ILE A 494 -17.58 -29.51 -49.25
CA ILE A 494 -16.57 -29.55 -50.32
C ILE A 494 -16.41 -30.97 -50.90
N PRO A 495 -16.12 -32.01 -50.09
CA PRO A 495 -16.01 -33.39 -50.60
C PRO A 495 -17.33 -33.93 -51.14
N ALA A 496 -18.47 -33.66 -50.49
CA ALA A 496 -19.78 -34.11 -50.95
C ALA A 496 -20.11 -33.58 -52.36
N SER A 497 -19.79 -32.31 -52.63
CA SER A 497 -19.96 -31.68 -53.95
C SER A 497 -19.01 -32.25 -54.99
N SER A 498 -17.75 -32.54 -54.62
CA SER A 498 -16.75 -33.13 -55.50
C SER A 498 -17.20 -34.51 -56.00
N ALA A 499 -17.68 -35.37 -55.11
CA ALA A 499 -18.11 -36.72 -55.47
C ALA A 499 -19.43 -36.75 -56.25
N ALA A 500 -20.36 -35.87 -55.91
CA ALA A 500 -21.59 -35.70 -56.68
C ALA A 500 -21.35 -35.30 -58.14
N LYS A 501 -20.18 -34.76 -58.49
CA LYS A 501 -19.81 -34.34 -59.85
C LYS A 501 -19.06 -35.39 -60.67
N LYS A 502 -18.53 -36.46 -60.07
CA LYS A 502 -17.75 -37.51 -60.75
C LYS A 502 -18.55 -38.26 -61.82
N ASP A 503 -17.97 -38.59 -62.97
CA ASP A 503 -18.71 -39.28 -64.03
C ASP A 503 -19.03 -40.74 -63.62
N PRO A 504 -20.28 -41.23 -63.75
CA PRO A 504 -20.65 -42.61 -63.42
C PRO A 504 -19.81 -43.65 -64.17
N VAL A 505 -19.40 -43.34 -65.41
CA VAL A 505 -18.58 -44.26 -66.23
C VAL A 505 -17.15 -44.36 -65.68
N GLU A 506 -16.57 -43.25 -65.23
CA GLU A 506 -15.24 -43.23 -64.59
C GLU A 506 -15.26 -43.88 -63.19
N ALA A 507 -16.35 -43.67 -62.45
CA ALA A 507 -16.54 -44.23 -61.11
C ALA A 507 -16.68 -45.77 -61.10
N LEU A 508 -17.15 -46.37 -62.20
CA LEU A 508 -17.29 -47.83 -62.35
C LEU A 508 -16.05 -48.49 -62.99
N ARG A 509 -15.17 -47.72 -63.64
CA ARG A 509 -13.96 -48.22 -64.33
C ARG A 509 -12.69 -48.15 -63.48
N THR A 510 -12.78 -47.59 -62.28
CA THR A 510 -11.67 -47.49 -61.33
C THR A 510 -11.50 -48.85 -60.64
N GLU A 511 -10.34 -49.51 -60.79
CA GLU A 511 -9.98 -50.67 -59.96
C GLU A 511 -9.69 -50.23 -58.52
#